data_AF-A0A6N9C8Q3-F1
#
_entry.id   AF-A0A6N9C8Q3-F1
#
_cell.length_a   1.000
_cell.length_b   1.000
_cell.length_c   1.000
_cell.angle_alpha   90.00
_cell.angle_beta   90.00
_cell.angle_gamma   90.00
#
_symmetry.space_group_name_H-M   'P 1'
#
loop_
_entity.id
_entity.type
_entity.pdbx_description
1 polymer ?
#
loop_
_entity_poly.entity_id
_entity_poly.type
_entity_poly.pdbx_seq_one_letter_code
_entity_poly.pdbx_strand_id
1 'polypeptide(L)'
;MNVDEIVRNFQQFLEASWQSVESMLPLTEEGEHLRLDWLQANWEILVEAVIRPDATSFLEFYGEGAECNGASSRVWEPHAEATHRICCVPKDGSEVTDLVTGRSIESQDLDFFGFGNPDRERHLILHPPFNVVVLSDSEGIEFIVRLEDVRFEIEALDPYTDAIQV
;
A
#
# COMPACT_ATOMS: atom_id res chain seq x y z
N MET A 1 10.33 14.47 8.84
CA MET A 1 10.20 13.02 8.66
C MET A 1 10.02 12.78 7.17
N ASN A 2 10.73 11.80 6.61
CA ASN A 2 10.73 11.58 5.17
C ASN A 2 9.85 10.36 4.85
N VAL A 3 8.59 10.61 4.47
CA VAL A 3 7.60 9.55 4.16
C VAL A 3 8.08 8.67 3.02
N ASP A 4 8.59 9.29 1.93
CA ASP A 4 9.15 8.57 0.78
C ASP A 4 10.26 7.59 1.19
N GLU A 5 11.19 8.02 2.05
CA GLU A 5 12.26 7.15 2.54
C GLU A 5 11.74 5.98 3.39
N ILE A 6 10.77 6.23 4.27
CA ILE A 6 10.20 5.18 5.13
C ILE A 6 9.47 4.13 4.29
N VAL A 7 8.62 4.57 3.35
CA VAL A 7 7.86 3.68 2.47
C VAL A 7 8.80 2.89 1.55
N ARG A 8 9.88 3.49 1.06
CA ARG A 8 10.92 2.77 0.29
C ARG A 8 11.73 1.80 1.14
N ASN A 9 12.00 2.10 2.40
CA ASN A 9 12.64 1.15 3.31
C ASN A 9 11.75 -0.07 3.57
N PHE A 10 10.43 0.12 3.65
CA PHE A 10 9.48 -0.99 3.73
C PHE A 10 9.51 -1.84 2.45
N GLN A 11 9.55 -1.21 1.27
CA GLN A 11 9.72 -1.92 0.00
C GLN A 11 11.01 -2.78 -0.03
N GLN A 12 12.13 -2.23 0.41
CA GLN A 12 13.39 -2.98 0.52
C GLN A 12 13.31 -4.12 1.54
N PHE A 13 12.59 -3.91 2.65
CA PHE A 13 12.31 -4.96 3.63
C PHE A 13 11.54 -6.11 2.97
N LEU A 14 10.45 -5.81 2.25
CA LEU A 14 9.69 -6.83 1.52
C LEU A 14 10.59 -7.60 0.56
N GLU A 15 11.42 -6.92 -0.22
CA GLU A 15 12.37 -7.55 -1.13
C GLU A 15 13.35 -8.50 -0.45
N ALA A 16 13.85 -8.12 0.73
CA ALA A 16 14.80 -8.91 1.49
C ALA A 16 14.15 -10.10 2.21
N SER A 17 12.88 -9.98 2.63
CA SER A 17 12.22 -10.98 3.47
C SER A 17 11.27 -11.91 2.71
N TRP A 18 10.70 -11.49 1.58
CA TRP A 18 9.58 -12.19 0.94
C TRP A 18 9.85 -13.65 0.64
N GLN A 19 11.02 -13.96 0.08
CA GLN A 19 11.39 -15.35 -0.23
C GLN A 19 11.38 -16.25 1.03
N SER A 20 11.80 -15.71 2.17
CA SER A 20 11.79 -16.46 3.43
C SER A 20 10.36 -16.70 3.89
N VAL A 21 9.52 -15.67 3.86
CA VAL A 21 8.09 -15.75 4.24
C VAL A 21 7.36 -16.76 3.34
N GLU A 22 7.53 -16.64 2.02
CA GLU A 22 6.89 -17.51 1.04
C GLU A 22 7.26 -18.98 1.24
N SER A 23 8.53 -19.26 1.59
CA SER A 23 9.00 -20.63 1.85
C SER A 23 8.45 -21.26 3.14
N MET A 24 8.04 -20.43 4.10
CA MET A 24 7.54 -20.88 5.40
C MET A 24 6.02 -21.08 5.41
N LEU A 25 5.29 -20.35 4.57
CA LEU A 25 3.83 -20.35 4.55
C LEU A 25 3.28 -21.25 3.44
N PRO A 26 2.16 -21.96 3.67
CA PRO A 26 1.60 -22.88 2.68
C PRO A 26 1.07 -22.13 1.44
N LEU A 27 1.03 -22.80 0.30
CA LEU A 27 0.41 -22.30 -0.95
C LEU A 27 -1.10 -22.63 -0.97
N THR A 28 -1.77 -22.36 0.14
CA THR A 28 -3.21 -22.55 0.35
C THR A 28 -3.85 -21.20 0.64
N GLU A 29 -5.19 -21.12 0.56
CA GLU A 29 -5.97 -19.93 0.96
C GLU A 29 -5.63 -19.48 2.39
N GLU A 30 -5.53 -20.40 3.35
CA GLU A 30 -5.07 -20.07 4.71
C GLU A 30 -3.66 -19.45 4.72
N GLY A 31 -2.76 -19.96 3.88
CA GLY A 31 -1.43 -19.39 3.74
C GLY A 31 -1.44 -17.99 3.10
N GLU A 32 -2.39 -17.70 2.22
CA GLU A 32 -2.60 -16.38 1.64
C GLU A 32 -3.03 -15.38 2.71
N HIS A 33 -4.03 -15.73 3.54
CA HIS A 33 -4.42 -14.90 4.69
C HIS A 33 -3.25 -14.65 5.65
N LEU A 34 -2.43 -15.68 5.95
CA LEU A 34 -1.24 -15.50 6.78
C LEU A 34 -0.19 -14.56 6.15
N ARG A 35 -0.09 -14.50 4.82
CA ARG A 35 0.79 -13.53 4.12
C ARG A 35 0.23 -12.11 4.24
N LEU A 36 -1.08 -11.95 4.10
CA LEU A 36 -1.77 -10.67 4.28
C LEU A 36 -1.63 -10.15 5.72
N ASP A 37 -1.87 -11.01 6.71
CA ASP A 37 -1.65 -10.69 8.14
C ASP A 37 -0.21 -10.27 8.41
N TRP A 38 0.77 -10.98 7.83
CA TRP A 38 2.18 -10.65 7.96
C TRP A 38 2.51 -9.30 7.32
N LEU A 39 1.99 -9.02 6.12
CA LEU A 39 2.19 -7.74 5.46
C LEU A 39 1.62 -6.59 6.29
N GLN A 40 0.36 -6.70 6.71
CA GLN A 40 -0.32 -5.68 7.49
C GLN A 40 0.37 -5.44 8.84
N ALA A 41 0.75 -6.50 9.56
CA ALA A 41 1.47 -6.36 10.82
C ALA A 41 2.80 -5.62 10.65
N ASN A 42 3.56 -5.93 9.59
CA ASN A 42 4.83 -5.26 9.33
C ASN A 42 4.63 -3.84 8.82
N TRP A 43 3.58 -3.55 8.06
CA TRP A 43 3.20 -2.20 7.67
C TRP A 43 2.91 -1.33 8.90
N GLU A 44 2.08 -1.82 9.81
CA GLU A 44 1.73 -1.10 11.04
C GLU A 44 2.96 -0.80 11.90
N ILE A 45 3.89 -1.75 12.01
CA ILE A 45 5.10 -1.60 12.84
C ILE A 45 6.17 -0.74 12.18
N LEU A 46 6.46 -0.97 10.89
CA LEU A 46 7.62 -0.40 10.21
C LEU A 46 7.30 0.92 9.49
N VAL A 47 6.03 1.16 9.16
CA VAL A 47 5.58 2.33 8.42
C VAL A 47 4.65 3.18 9.29
N GLU A 48 3.48 2.68 9.67
CA GLU A 48 2.48 3.47 10.41
C GLU A 48 3.03 4.00 11.74
N ALA A 49 3.62 3.14 12.57
CA ALA A 49 4.15 3.54 13.87
C ALA A 49 5.29 4.55 13.78
N VAL A 50 5.99 4.60 12.65
CA VAL A 50 7.12 5.53 12.40
C VAL A 50 6.61 6.85 11.81
N ILE A 51 5.60 6.79 10.95
CA ILE A 51 5.04 7.95 10.23
C ILE A 51 3.99 8.71 11.05
N ARG A 52 3.31 8.04 11.98
CA ARG A 52 2.17 8.65 12.68
C ARG A 52 2.53 10.00 13.34
N PRO A 53 1.79 11.08 13.05
CA PRO A 53 1.99 12.39 13.70
C PRO A 53 1.82 12.34 15.23
N ASP A 54 0.89 11.51 15.70
CA ASP A 54 0.60 11.31 17.11
C ASP A 54 -0.01 9.92 17.39
N ALA A 55 -0.22 9.61 18.66
CA ALA A 55 -0.75 8.34 19.16
C ALA A 55 -2.23 8.05 18.79
N THR A 56 -2.90 9.00 18.14
CA THR A 56 -4.28 8.86 17.65
C THR A 56 -4.38 8.85 16.12
N SER A 57 -3.25 9.05 15.44
CA SER A 57 -3.16 8.99 13.98
C SER A 57 -2.85 7.58 13.51
N PHE A 58 -3.65 7.07 12.59
CA PHE A 58 -3.51 5.76 11.97
C PHE A 58 -3.59 5.89 10.44
N LEU A 59 -2.79 5.09 9.73
CA LEU A 59 -2.78 5.00 8.27
C LEU A 59 -3.86 4.02 7.79
N GLU A 60 -4.24 4.11 6.53
CA GLU A 60 -4.95 3.04 5.85
C GLU A 60 -4.17 1.72 5.84
N PHE A 61 -4.89 0.63 5.61
CA PHE A 61 -4.32 -0.70 5.55
C PHE A 61 -3.40 -0.85 4.35
N TYR A 62 -2.41 -1.72 4.45
CA TYR A 62 -1.58 -2.09 3.31
C TYR A 62 -2.30 -3.17 2.50
N GLY A 63 -2.53 -2.88 1.22
CA GLY A 63 -3.29 -3.76 0.34
C GLY A 63 -4.68 -4.04 0.90
N GLU A 64 -5.02 -5.32 1.01
CA GLU A 64 -6.31 -5.78 1.54
C GLU A 64 -6.39 -5.75 3.08
N GLY A 65 -5.27 -5.47 3.76
CA GLY A 65 -5.15 -5.56 5.22
C GLY A 65 -5.10 -7.00 5.72
N ALA A 66 -5.29 -7.18 7.03
CA ALA A 66 -5.27 -8.48 7.71
C ALA A 66 -6.65 -9.14 7.77
N GLU A 67 -6.68 -10.46 7.87
CA GLU A 67 -7.88 -11.28 8.09
C GLU A 67 -7.88 -11.94 9.49
N CYS A 68 -6.86 -11.65 10.31
CA CYS A 68 -6.73 -12.24 11.65
C CYS A 68 -7.72 -11.70 12.69
N ASN A 69 -8.32 -10.53 12.45
CA ASN A 69 -9.18 -9.84 13.40
C ASN A 69 -10.56 -9.60 12.79
N GLY A 70 -11.61 -10.30 13.25
CA GLY A 70 -12.96 -10.13 12.73
C GLY A 70 -13.61 -8.75 12.99
N ALA A 71 -12.90 -7.82 13.62
CA ALA A 71 -13.37 -6.46 13.89
C ALA A 71 -12.95 -5.45 12.80
N SER A 72 -11.78 -5.63 12.20
CA SER A 72 -11.24 -4.81 11.10
C SER A 72 -10.00 -5.50 10.52
N SER A 73 -9.54 -4.99 9.37
CA SER A 73 -8.32 -5.49 8.74
C SER A 73 -7.01 -4.99 9.39
N ARG A 74 -7.06 -4.47 10.62
CA ARG A 74 -5.86 -4.14 11.40
C ARG A 74 -5.38 -5.32 12.22
N VAL A 75 -4.07 -5.42 12.44
CA VAL A 75 -3.49 -6.37 13.40
C VAL A 75 -3.41 -5.74 14.80
N TRP A 76 -2.85 -4.53 14.87
CA TRP A 76 -2.71 -3.72 16.07
C TRP A 76 -3.81 -2.66 16.17
N GLU A 77 -4.33 -2.43 17.38
CA GLU A 77 -5.51 -1.60 17.63
C GLU A 77 -6.69 -1.91 16.68
N PRO A 78 -7.30 -3.11 16.74
CA PRO A 78 -8.30 -3.58 15.76
C PRO A 78 -9.59 -2.76 15.65
N HIS A 79 -9.75 -1.71 16.45
CA HIS A 79 -10.89 -0.81 16.44
C HIS A 79 -10.52 0.62 16.01
N ALA A 80 -9.25 0.87 15.68
CA ALA A 80 -8.81 2.17 15.21
C ALA A 80 -9.26 2.41 13.76
N GLU A 81 -9.81 3.58 13.49
CA GLU A 81 -10.15 4.03 12.15
C GLU A 81 -8.94 4.72 11.51
N ALA A 82 -8.80 4.56 10.19
CA ALA A 82 -7.79 5.30 9.44
C ALA A 82 -8.10 6.81 9.52
N THR A 83 -7.05 7.60 9.69
CA THR A 83 -7.13 9.07 9.78
C THR A 83 -6.25 9.74 8.74
N HIS A 84 -5.36 8.96 8.13
CA HIS A 84 -4.36 9.40 7.18
C HIS A 84 -4.19 8.31 6.13
N ARG A 85 -3.73 8.71 4.96
CA ARG A 85 -3.39 7.84 3.85
C ARG A 85 -2.00 8.14 3.33
N ILE A 86 -1.44 7.17 2.62
CA ILE A 86 -0.24 7.39 1.81
C ILE A 86 -0.71 7.68 0.39
N CYS A 87 -0.29 8.80 -0.16
CA CYS A 87 -0.55 9.17 -1.55
C CYS A 87 0.74 9.18 -2.35
N CYS A 88 0.61 8.98 -3.66
CA CYS A 88 1.71 9.03 -4.60
C CYS A 88 1.60 10.24 -5.50
N VAL A 89 2.68 11.00 -5.58
CA VAL A 89 2.79 12.11 -6.54
C VAL A 89 3.94 11.86 -7.51
N PRO A 90 3.87 12.39 -8.75
CA PRO A 90 4.97 12.32 -9.69
C PRO A 90 6.26 12.85 -9.09
N LYS A 91 7.37 12.16 -9.33
CA LYS A 91 8.71 12.69 -9.04
C LYS A 91 9.02 13.86 -9.98
N ASP A 92 9.83 14.82 -9.51
CA ASP A 92 10.13 16.02 -10.30
C ASP A 92 10.66 15.68 -11.71
N GLY A 93 9.91 16.09 -12.73
CA GLY A 93 10.25 15.86 -14.14
C GLY A 93 9.91 14.46 -14.67
N SER A 94 9.28 13.59 -13.88
CA SER A 94 8.77 12.30 -14.32
C SER A 94 7.35 12.41 -14.88
N GLU A 95 7.09 11.67 -15.94
CA GLU A 95 5.74 11.37 -16.40
C GLU A 95 5.32 10.04 -15.79
N VAL A 96 4.16 9.99 -15.14
CA VAL A 96 3.65 8.75 -14.54
C VAL A 96 2.72 8.10 -15.55
N THR A 97 3.08 6.89 -15.99
CA THR A 97 2.32 6.13 -16.99
C THR A 97 1.80 4.85 -16.35
N ASP A 98 0.50 4.60 -16.52
CA ASP A 98 -0.08 3.30 -16.19
C ASP A 98 0.49 2.23 -17.13
N LEU A 99 1.17 1.25 -16.55
CA LEU A 99 1.83 0.15 -17.24
C LEU A 99 0.82 -0.82 -17.88
N VAL A 100 -0.42 -0.84 -17.40
CA VAL A 100 -1.48 -1.70 -17.95
C VAL A 100 -2.00 -1.12 -19.26
N THR A 101 -2.45 0.13 -19.27
CA THR A 101 -3.05 0.78 -20.44
C THR A 101 -2.05 1.54 -21.32
N GLY A 102 -0.88 1.88 -20.79
CA GLY A 102 0.14 2.73 -21.43
C GLY A 102 -0.22 4.21 -21.48
N ARG A 103 -1.23 4.65 -20.71
CA ARG A 103 -1.69 6.04 -20.68
C ARG A 103 -1.00 6.82 -19.55
N SER A 104 -0.74 8.10 -19.82
CA SER A 104 -0.28 9.05 -18.81
C SER A 104 -1.38 9.25 -17.76
N ILE A 105 -1.00 9.27 -16.50
CA ILE A 105 -1.91 9.51 -15.37
C ILE A 105 -1.85 11.00 -15.06
N GLU A 106 -2.96 11.69 -15.28
CA GLU A 106 -3.08 13.13 -15.01
C GLU A 106 -3.61 13.43 -13.59
N SER A 107 -4.13 12.41 -12.89
CA SER A 107 -4.63 12.59 -11.52
C SER A 107 -3.50 12.92 -10.56
N GLN A 108 -3.76 13.89 -9.67
CA GLN A 108 -2.86 14.26 -8.58
C GLN A 108 -3.24 13.62 -7.25
N ASP A 109 -4.38 12.93 -7.22
CA ASP A 109 -4.94 12.31 -6.03
C ASP A 109 -4.99 10.80 -6.26
N LEU A 110 -3.91 10.13 -5.88
CA LEU A 110 -3.70 8.70 -6.10
C LEU A 110 -3.29 8.05 -4.79
N ASP A 111 -4.14 7.16 -4.33
CA ASP A 111 -3.97 6.44 -3.08
C ASP A 111 -3.02 5.26 -3.29
N PHE A 112 -2.07 5.13 -2.38
CA PHE A 112 -1.15 3.99 -2.37
C PHE A 112 -1.86 2.75 -1.83
N PHE A 113 -1.98 1.73 -2.67
CA PHE A 113 -2.52 0.43 -2.25
C PHE A 113 -1.41 -0.53 -1.81
N GLY A 114 -0.33 -0.63 -2.59
CA GLY A 114 0.76 -1.55 -2.27
C GLY A 114 1.83 -1.67 -3.33
N PHE A 115 2.83 -2.50 -3.04
CA PHE A 115 3.88 -2.88 -3.99
C PHE A 115 3.59 -4.21 -4.67
N GLY A 116 4.12 -4.37 -5.87
CA GLY A 116 4.12 -5.67 -6.53
C GLY A 116 5.09 -5.72 -7.70
N ASN A 117 4.81 -6.68 -8.58
CA ASN A 117 5.50 -6.90 -9.84
C ASN A 117 4.43 -7.23 -10.89
N PRO A 118 4.44 -6.65 -12.09
CA PRO A 118 3.58 -7.12 -13.17
C PRO A 118 4.10 -8.45 -13.71
N ASP A 119 3.22 -9.43 -13.87
CA ASP A 119 3.51 -10.64 -14.62
C ASP A 119 3.62 -10.34 -16.13
N ARG A 120 3.81 -11.39 -16.94
CA ARG A 120 3.92 -11.25 -18.41
C ARG A 120 2.65 -10.76 -19.08
N GLU A 121 1.51 -10.93 -18.42
CA GLU A 121 0.17 -10.54 -18.87
C GLU A 121 -0.27 -9.21 -18.25
N ARG A 122 0.62 -8.57 -17.47
CA ARG A 122 0.41 -7.31 -16.72
C ARG A 122 -0.58 -7.44 -15.56
N HIS A 123 -0.80 -8.64 -15.05
CA HIS A 123 -1.45 -8.83 -13.77
C HIS A 123 -0.46 -8.53 -12.65
N LEU A 124 -0.93 -7.88 -11.59
CA LEU A 124 -0.11 -7.68 -10.41
C LEU A 124 0.10 -9.01 -9.70
N ILE A 125 1.36 -9.30 -9.38
CA ILE A 125 1.72 -10.39 -8.48
C ILE A 125 2.47 -9.84 -7.27
N LEU A 126 2.12 -10.35 -6.09
CA LEU A 126 2.78 -10.05 -4.83
C LEU A 126 4.05 -10.90 -4.70
N HIS A 127 5.07 -10.56 -5.49
CA HIS A 127 6.35 -11.26 -5.53
C HIS A 127 7.45 -10.32 -6.03
N PRO A 128 8.70 -10.44 -5.53
CA PRO A 128 9.83 -9.68 -6.03
C PRO A 128 10.04 -9.79 -7.56
N PRO A 129 10.59 -8.75 -8.21
CA PRO A 129 10.98 -7.45 -7.63
C PRO A 129 9.77 -6.57 -7.31
N PHE A 130 9.76 -5.92 -6.15
CA PHE A 130 8.71 -4.98 -5.73
C PHE A 130 8.97 -3.59 -6.34
N ASN A 131 9.04 -3.52 -7.67
CA ASN A 131 9.48 -2.35 -8.42
C ASN A 131 8.32 -1.54 -9.03
N VAL A 132 7.08 -1.99 -8.84
CA VAL A 132 5.89 -1.22 -9.20
C VAL A 132 5.06 -0.90 -7.98
N VAL A 133 4.24 0.12 -8.12
CA VAL A 133 3.28 0.58 -7.14
C VAL A 133 1.88 0.46 -7.74
N VAL A 134 0.96 -0.03 -6.94
CA VAL A 134 -0.48 -0.03 -7.23
C VAL A 134 -1.08 1.22 -6.61
N LEU A 135 -1.79 1.96 -7.44
CA LEU A 135 -2.47 3.19 -7.06
C LEU A 135 -3.96 3.08 -7.37
N SER A 136 -4.80 3.79 -6.64
CA SER A 136 -6.20 3.98 -6.99
C SER A 136 -6.56 5.46 -7.02
N ASP A 137 -7.41 5.89 -7.95
CA ASP A 137 -8.06 7.20 -7.86
C ASP A 137 -9.34 7.15 -7.00
N SER A 138 -9.97 8.32 -6.83
CA SER A 138 -11.24 8.46 -6.08
C SER A 138 -12.42 7.68 -6.68
N GLU A 139 -12.34 7.23 -7.93
CA GLU A 139 -13.37 6.39 -8.57
C GLU A 139 -13.09 4.89 -8.38
N GLY A 140 -12.00 4.54 -7.68
CA GLY A 140 -11.55 3.16 -7.48
C GLY A 140 -10.89 2.57 -8.73
N ILE A 141 -10.45 3.39 -9.69
CA ILE A 141 -9.72 2.90 -10.85
C ILE A 141 -8.28 2.65 -10.42
N GLU A 142 -7.83 1.41 -10.60
CA GLU A 142 -6.46 1.01 -10.29
C GLU A 142 -5.48 1.33 -11.42
N PHE A 143 -4.29 1.76 -11.05
CA PHE A 143 -3.16 2.02 -11.92
C PHE A 143 -1.92 1.30 -11.42
N ILE A 144 -1.11 0.78 -12.35
CA ILE A 144 0.18 0.19 -12.01
C ILE A 144 1.27 1.08 -12.57
N VAL A 145 2.11 1.64 -11.70
CA VAL A 145 3.16 2.60 -12.10
C VAL A 145 4.52 2.13 -11.61
N ARG A 146 5.59 2.66 -12.21
CA ARG A 146 6.94 2.34 -11.73
C ARG A 146 7.22 3.07 -10.43
N LEU A 147 7.82 2.36 -9.48
CA LEU A 147 8.26 2.92 -8.20
C LEU A 147 9.27 4.08 -8.34
N GLU A 148 10.04 4.09 -9.43
CA GLU A 148 11.05 5.12 -9.70
C GLU A 148 10.46 6.48 -10.13
N ASP A 149 9.22 6.47 -10.65
CA ASP A 149 8.55 7.63 -11.25
C ASP A 149 7.70 8.42 -10.24
N VAL A 150 7.49 7.87 -9.04
CA VAL A 150 6.65 8.46 -8.00
C VAL A 150 7.45 8.75 -6.72
N ARG A 151 6.91 9.62 -5.87
CA ARG A 151 7.31 9.79 -4.46
C ARG A 151 6.10 9.66 -3.55
N PHE A 152 6.33 9.26 -2.30
CA PHE A 152 5.25 9.07 -1.32
C PHE A 152 5.10 10.26 -0.39
N GLU A 153 3.86 10.66 -0.17
CA GLU A 153 3.45 11.69 0.78
C GLU A 153 2.38 11.14 1.71
N ILE A 154 2.19 11.81 2.86
CA ILE A 154 1.11 11.50 3.79
C ILE A 154 0.07 12.60 3.73
N GLU A 155 -1.20 12.21 3.70
CA GLU A 155 -2.33 13.13 3.71
C GLU A 155 -3.32 12.73 4.81
N ALA A 156 -3.95 13.71 5.44
CA ALA A 156 -5.04 13.47 6.38
C ALA A 156 -6.32 13.16 5.60
N LEU A 157 -7.05 12.13 6.04
CA LEU A 157 -8.38 11.83 5.51
C LEU A 157 -9.36 12.88 6.04
N ASP A 158 -10.17 13.48 5.17
CA ASP A 158 -11.22 14.40 5.60
C ASP A 158 -12.38 13.58 6.20
N PRO A 159 -12.71 13.76 7.50
CA PRO A 159 -13.73 12.95 8.18
C PRO A 159 -15.17 13.13 7.65
N TYR A 160 -15.38 13.90 6.58
CA TYR A 160 -16.69 14.24 6.04
C TYR A 160 -16.99 13.67 4.64
N THR A 161 -16.09 12.93 4.00
CA THR A 161 -16.29 12.53 2.60
C THR A 161 -17.16 11.27 2.44
N ASP A 162 -17.24 10.39 3.45
CA ASP A 162 -18.05 9.15 3.36
C ASP A 162 -19.46 9.25 3.94
N ALA A 163 -19.88 10.43 4.39
CA ALA A 163 -21.21 10.65 4.96
C ALA A 163 -22.28 11.06 3.93
N ILE A 164 -22.24 10.56 2.69
CA ILE A 164 -23.42 10.61 1.79
C ILE A 164 -23.56 9.31 0.99
N GLN A 165 -24.10 8.27 1.63
CA GLN A 165 -25.06 7.38 0.98
C GLN A 165 -26.24 7.16 1.92
N VAL A 166 -27.38 7.80 1.58
CA VAL A 166 -28.72 7.52 2.12
C VAL A 166 -29.48 6.74 1.08
#